data_AF-A0A952EFX2-F1
#
_entry.id   AF-A0A952EFX2-F1
#
_cell.length_a   1.000
_cell.length_b   1.000
_cell.length_c   1.000
_cell.angle_alpha   90.00
_cell.angle_beta   90.00
_cell.angle_gamma   90.00
#
_symmetry.space_group_name_H-M   'P 1'
#
loop_
_entity.id
_entity.type
_entity.pdbx_description
1 polymer ?
#
loop_
_entity_poly.entity_id
_entity_poly.type
_entity_poly.pdbx_seq_one_letter_code
_entity_poly.pdbx_strand_id
1 'polypeptide(L)'
;MLQPTNDSNHPLAARFDAFVRDPAFPCVGAKSALAKGQIRIVVGRDMRSAWDDLRIYPNLLDLAWSYAREPTLFQSLAVIFEEDSGLGEAEFEHCLWERLESLTHKDDWHGQPADPRVSANPADPHFSLSFGGEAFFVVGLHPRASRPARRFERPALIFNLHDQFEQLRTSGVYDKLRNTIIARDIELAGNANPMLARHGTISEARQYSGRAVDADWVCPFAGRSDPDASRNPLAGRGD
;
A
#
# COMPACT_ATOMS: atom_id res chain seq x y z
N MET A 1 -16.20 -14.74 -11.16
CA MET A 1 -15.49 -14.22 -9.97
C MET A 1 -14.01 -14.25 -10.30
N LEU A 2 -13.32 -13.11 -10.27
CA LEU A 2 -11.87 -13.11 -10.47
C LEU A 2 -11.25 -13.86 -9.29
N GLN A 3 -10.39 -14.83 -9.56
CA GLN A 3 -9.77 -15.66 -8.53
C GLN A 3 -8.48 -14.98 -8.04
N PRO A 4 -8.19 -14.97 -6.73
CA PRO A 4 -6.90 -14.54 -6.22
C PRO A 4 -5.78 -15.42 -6.79
N THR A 5 -4.59 -14.84 -6.88
CA THR A 5 -3.39 -15.50 -7.44
C THR A 5 -2.31 -15.53 -6.39
N ASN A 6 -1.56 -16.63 -6.31
CA ASN A 6 -0.46 -16.75 -5.39
C ASN A 6 0.85 -16.94 -6.16
N ASP A 7 1.68 -15.90 -6.16
CA ASP A 7 2.97 -15.88 -6.84
C ASP A 7 4.15 -16.09 -5.86
N SER A 8 3.92 -16.65 -4.67
CA SER A 8 4.99 -16.90 -3.68
C SER A 8 6.13 -17.80 -4.17
N ASN A 9 5.91 -18.62 -5.20
CA ASN A 9 6.95 -19.45 -5.82
C ASN A 9 7.76 -18.71 -6.90
N HIS A 10 7.42 -17.46 -7.22
CA HIS A 10 8.12 -16.68 -8.22
C HIS A 10 9.53 -16.28 -7.74
N PRO A 11 10.56 -16.25 -8.61
CA PRO A 11 11.91 -15.85 -8.20
C PRO A 11 12.01 -14.47 -7.54
N LEU A 12 11.16 -13.50 -7.92
CA LEU A 12 11.08 -12.20 -7.25
C LEU A 12 10.49 -12.28 -5.85
N ALA A 13 9.55 -13.20 -5.59
CA ALA A 13 9.02 -13.41 -4.26
C ALA A 13 10.12 -13.88 -3.31
N ALA A 14 10.95 -14.85 -3.75
CA ALA A 14 12.08 -15.31 -2.96
C ALA A 14 13.12 -14.20 -2.68
N ARG A 15 13.37 -13.31 -3.66
CA ARG A 15 14.28 -12.16 -3.48
C ARG A 15 13.69 -11.10 -2.55
N PHE A 16 12.39 -10.88 -2.61
CA PHE A 16 11.69 -10.00 -1.67
C PHE A 16 11.72 -10.56 -0.23
N ASP A 17 11.51 -11.87 -0.07
CA ASP A 17 11.64 -12.53 1.24
C ASP A 17 13.06 -12.40 1.79
N ALA A 18 14.08 -12.56 0.94
CA ALA A 18 15.49 -12.36 1.34
C ALA A 18 15.74 -10.91 1.78
N PHE A 19 15.23 -9.93 1.04
CA PHE A 19 15.29 -8.51 1.40
C PHE A 19 14.64 -8.24 2.76
N VAL A 20 13.45 -8.78 3.03
CA VAL A 20 12.78 -8.61 4.33
C VAL A 20 13.54 -9.34 5.45
N ARG A 21 14.18 -10.48 5.19
CA ARG A 21 14.98 -11.23 6.17
C ARG A 21 16.28 -10.52 6.53
N ASP A 22 16.85 -9.73 5.62
CA ASP A 22 18.11 -9.01 5.82
C ASP A 22 18.15 -8.32 7.20
N PRO A 23 19.14 -8.61 8.07
CA PRO A 23 19.24 -8.00 9.39
C PRO A 23 19.22 -6.47 9.38
N ALA A 24 19.75 -5.83 8.32
CA ALA A 24 19.76 -4.39 8.16
C ALA A 24 18.38 -3.81 7.81
N PHE A 25 17.44 -4.62 7.30
CA PHE A 25 16.08 -4.16 7.02
C PHE A 25 15.33 -3.83 8.34
N PRO A 26 14.88 -2.57 8.56
CA PRO A 26 14.49 -2.11 9.89
C PRO A 26 13.06 -2.54 10.30
N CYS A 27 12.20 -2.88 9.35
CA CYS A 27 10.78 -3.08 9.60
C CYS A 27 10.47 -4.42 10.30
N VAL A 28 10.32 -4.36 11.62
CA VAL A 28 9.94 -5.52 12.45
C VAL A 28 8.54 -6.07 12.13
N GLY A 29 7.61 -5.22 11.67
CA GLY A 29 6.27 -5.64 11.25
C GLY A 29 6.32 -6.57 10.03
N ALA A 30 7.05 -6.17 8.99
CA ALA A 30 7.27 -6.99 7.79
C ALA A 30 8.02 -8.29 8.10
N LYS A 31 9.04 -8.25 8.99
CA LYS A 31 9.72 -9.47 9.46
C LYS A 31 8.76 -10.43 10.18
N SER A 32 7.84 -9.88 10.97
CA SER A 32 6.82 -10.68 11.69
C SER A 32 5.80 -11.29 10.72
N ALA A 33 5.34 -10.51 9.73
CA ALA A 33 4.46 -10.99 8.67
C ALA A 33 5.09 -12.16 7.90
N LEU A 34 6.37 -12.00 7.51
CA LEU A 34 7.11 -13.04 6.80
C LEU A 34 7.31 -14.31 7.65
N ALA A 35 7.70 -14.15 8.92
CA ALA A 35 7.92 -15.28 9.82
C ALA A 35 6.65 -16.11 10.06
N LYS A 36 5.47 -15.49 9.97
CA LYS A 36 4.16 -16.14 10.11
C LYS A 36 3.55 -16.61 8.80
N GLY A 37 4.22 -16.39 7.65
CA GLY A 37 3.65 -16.71 6.34
C GLY A 37 2.42 -15.88 5.98
N GLN A 38 2.32 -14.65 6.51
CA GLN A 38 1.16 -13.77 6.35
C GLN A 38 1.36 -12.68 5.28
N ILE A 39 2.34 -12.86 4.39
CA ILE A 39 2.55 -11.99 3.21
C ILE A 39 2.02 -12.72 1.98
N ARG A 40 0.96 -12.18 1.37
CA ARG A 40 0.48 -12.63 0.07
C ARG A 40 1.30 -11.93 -1.01
N ILE A 41 1.66 -12.63 -2.08
CA ILE A 41 2.52 -12.08 -3.12
C ILE A 41 1.84 -12.20 -4.48
N VAL A 42 1.79 -11.09 -5.20
CA VAL A 42 1.40 -11.00 -6.60
C VAL A 42 2.56 -10.41 -7.37
N VAL A 43 2.95 -11.04 -8.47
CA VAL A 43 3.98 -10.52 -9.36
C VAL A 43 3.33 -10.01 -10.65
N GLY A 44 3.41 -8.69 -10.84
CA GLY A 44 3.03 -8.01 -12.06
C GLY A 44 4.24 -7.75 -12.95
N ARG A 45 4.00 -7.36 -14.20
CA ARG A 45 5.05 -7.11 -15.18
C ARG A 45 5.61 -5.69 -15.07
N ASP A 46 4.77 -4.70 -15.30
CA ASP A 46 5.18 -3.29 -15.38
C ASP A 46 4.21 -2.40 -14.58
N MET A 47 4.74 -1.68 -13.60
CA MET A 47 4.00 -0.77 -12.75
C MET A 47 3.35 0.38 -13.53
N ARG A 48 3.86 0.72 -14.71
CA ARG A 48 3.32 1.75 -15.60
C ARG A 48 2.06 1.30 -16.35
N SER A 49 1.72 0.01 -16.31
CA SER A 49 0.49 -0.52 -16.91
C SER A 49 -0.54 -0.98 -15.87
N ALA A 50 -1.82 -0.70 -16.13
CA ALA A 50 -2.95 -1.22 -15.35
C ALA A 50 -3.31 -2.67 -15.72
N TRP A 51 -2.54 -3.32 -16.62
CA TRP A 51 -2.82 -4.68 -17.09
C TRP A 51 -2.91 -5.70 -15.95
N ASP A 52 -1.97 -5.64 -15.01
CA ASP A 52 -1.92 -6.56 -13.88
C ASP A 52 -2.89 -6.21 -12.75
N ASP A 53 -3.62 -5.08 -12.82
CA ASP A 53 -4.61 -4.70 -11.81
C ASP A 53 -5.72 -5.75 -11.69
N LEU A 54 -6.06 -6.44 -12.78
CA LEU A 54 -7.04 -7.53 -12.77
C LEU A 54 -6.54 -8.77 -12.01
N ARG A 55 -5.22 -8.88 -11.77
CA ARG A 55 -4.61 -9.88 -10.88
C ARG A 55 -4.43 -9.35 -9.47
N ILE A 56 -4.12 -8.06 -9.31
CA ILE A 56 -3.90 -7.43 -8.00
C ILE A 56 -5.21 -7.29 -7.23
N TYR A 57 -6.26 -6.78 -7.89
CA TYR A 57 -7.54 -6.45 -7.25
C TYR A 57 -8.21 -7.64 -6.52
N PRO A 58 -8.30 -8.85 -7.10
CA PRO A 58 -8.88 -10.00 -6.41
C PRO A 58 -8.12 -10.39 -5.14
N ASN A 59 -6.81 -10.17 -5.11
CA ASN A 59 -5.98 -10.44 -3.93
C ASN A 59 -6.19 -9.41 -2.82
N LEU A 60 -6.50 -8.15 -3.15
CA LEU A 60 -6.93 -7.13 -2.18
C LEU A 60 -8.25 -7.52 -1.53
N LEU A 61 -9.24 -7.93 -2.33
CA LEU A 61 -10.54 -8.39 -1.81
C LEU A 61 -10.40 -9.64 -0.93
N ASP A 62 -9.64 -10.63 -1.39
CA ASP A 62 -9.41 -11.85 -0.62
C ASP A 62 -8.71 -11.53 0.72
N LEU A 63 -7.80 -10.56 0.74
CA LEU A 63 -7.14 -10.12 1.97
C LEU A 63 -8.14 -9.45 2.90
N ALA A 64 -8.85 -8.43 2.41
CA ALA A 64 -9.88 -7.70 3.17
C ALA A 64 -10.93 -8.65 3.78
N TRP A 65 -11.51 -9.53 2.97
CA TRP A 65 -12.57 -10.44 3.42
C TRP A 65 -12.06 -11.57 4.31
N SER A 66 -10.84 -12.06 4.10
CA SER A 66 -10.23 -13.01 5.05
C SER A 66 -9.98 -12.37 6.41
N TYR A 67 -9.53 -11.12 6.42
CA TYR A 67 -9.24 -10.39 7.64
C TYR A 67 -10.53 -10.03 8.40
N ALA A 68 -11.56 -9.55 7.70
CA ALA A 68 -12.86 -9.24 8.31
C ALA A 68 -13.49 -10.47 8.99
N ARG A 69 -13.24 -11.68 8.48
CA ARG A 69 -13.69 -12.94 9.10
C ARG A 69 -12.83 -13.35 10.29
N GLU A 70 -11.52 -13.19 10.18
CA GLU A 70 -10.55 -13.58 11.21
C GLU A 70 -9.43 -12.54 11.33
N PRO A 71 -9.62 -11.50 12.17
CA PRO A 71 -8.65 -10.43 12.32
C PRO A 71 -7.37 -10.95 12.97
N THR A 72 -6.32 -11.11 12.18
CA THR A 72 -4.99 -11.53 12.64
C THR A 72 -3.95 -10.50 12.28
N LEU A 73 -3.07 -10.19 13.23
CA LEU A 73 -2.02 -9.19 13.05
C LEU A 73 -0.91 -9.66 12.10
N PHE A 74 -0.31 -8.70 11.40
CA PHE A 74 0.78 -8.84 10.44
C PHE A 74 0.41 -9.51 9.11
N GLN A 75 -0.81 -9.29 8.61
CA GLN A 75 -1.19 -9.60 7.23
C GLN A 75 -0.87 -8.45 6.27
N SER A 76 -0.34 -8.78 5.09
CA SER A 76 -0.12 -7.83 4.01
C SER A 76 -0.22 -8.48 2.63
N LEU A 77 -0.38 -7.65 1.60
CA LEU A 77 -0.24 -8.02 0.20
C LEU A 77 0.96 -7.27 -0.39
N ALA A 78 1.93 -8.00 -0.92
CA ALA A 78 3.05 -7.47 -1.67
C ALA A 78 2.78 -7.64 -3.18
N VAL A 79 2.66 -6.51 -3.88
CA VAL A 79 2.62 -6.46 -5.34
C VAL A 79 4.01 -6.07 -5.81
N ILE A 80 4.67 -6.93 -6.57
CA ILE A 80 6.05 -6.73 -7.05
C ILE A 80 6.05 -6.69 -8.57
N PHE A 81 6.75 -5.74 -9.17
CA PHE A 81 6.81 -5.58 -10.61
C PHE A 81 8.15 -6.09 -11.17
N GLU A 82 8.12 -6.84 -12.27
CA GLU A 82 9.32 -7.40 -12.90
C GLU A 82 10.24 -6.33 -13.50
N GLU A 83 9.64 -5.30 -14.10
CA GLU A 83 10.37 -4.24 -14.76
C GLU A 83 10.96 -3.23 -13.76
N ASP A 84 12.28 -3.05 -13.81
CA ASP A 84 13.03 -2.02 -13.06
C ASP A 84 12.61 -0.60 -13.47
N SER A 85 12.03 -0.46 -14.67
CA SER A 85 11.44 0.72 -15.31
C SER A 85 12.27 2.02 -15.31
N GLY A 86 13.41 2.09 -14.61
CA GLY A 86 14.21 3.30 -14.59
C GLY A 86 13.48 4.49 -13.93
N LEU A 87 12.47 4.25 -13.06
CA LEU A 87 11.73 5.30 -12.35
C LEU A 87 12.49 5.93 -11.16
N GLY A 88 12.70 7.23 -11.21
CA GLY A 88 13.10 8.04 -10.07
C GLY A 88 11.93 8.17 -9.08
N GLU A 89 12.13 8.86 -7.97
CA GLU A 89 11.10 8.95 -6.92
C GLU A 89 9.80 9.61 -7.40
N ALA A 90 9.88 10.67 -8.21
CA ALA A 90 8.70 11.37 -8.72
C ALA A 90 7.92 10.51 -9.74
N GLU A 91 8.62 9.81 -10.62
CA GLU A 91 7.98 8.95 -11.63
C GLU A 91 7.39 7.69 -10.99
N PHE A 92 8.06 7.14 -9.97
CA PHE A 92 7.53 6.05 -9.16
C PHE A 92 6.27 6.48 -8.40
N GLU A 93 6.29 7.66 -7.75
CA GLU A 93 5.12 8.21 -7.08
C GLU A 93 3.94 8.40 -8.03
N HIS A 94 4.19 8.90 -9.23
CA HIS A 94 3.15 9.06 -10.25
C HIS A 94 2.53 7.70 -10.62
N CYS A 95 3.35 6.70 -10.96
CA CYS A 95 2.86 5.36 -11.28
C CYS A 95 2.12 4.72 -10.10
N LEU A 96 2.59 4.94 -8.87
CA LEU A 96 1.95 4.43 -7.66
C LEU A 96 0.53 4.96 -7.57
N TRP A 97 0.35 6.27 -7.72
CA TRP A 97 -0.98 6.87 -7.65
C TRP A 97 -1.89 6.47 -8.79
N GLU A 98 -1.38 6.32 -10.01
CA GLU A 98 -2.17 5.80 -11.13
C GLU A 98 -2.67 4.36 -10.86
N ARG A 99 -1.85 3.51 -10.23
CA ARG A 99 -2.27 2.15 -9.85
C ARG A 99 -3.29 2.17 -8.73
N LEU A 100 -3.10 3.00 -7.71
CA LEU A 100 -4.07 3.13 -6.63
C LEU A 100 -5.42 3.65 -7.13
N GLU A 101 -5.43 4.67 -7.98
CA GLU A 101 -6.64 5.20 -8.61
C GLU A 101 -7.34 4.14 -9.47
N SER A 102 -6.58 3.45 -10.31
CA SER A 102 -7.09 2.38 -11.16
C SER A 102 -7.67 1.20 -10.37
N LEU A 103 -7.11 0.88 -9.20
CA LEU A 103 -7.65 -0.14 -8.28
C LEU A 103 -8.89 0.37 -7.55
N THR A 104 -8.92 1.63 -7.11
CA THR A 104 -10.07 2.25 -6.43
C THR A 104 -11.27 2.30 -7.36
N HIS A 105 -11.09 2.70 -8.62
CA HIS A 105 -12.17 2.70 -9.61
C HIS A 105 -12.72 1.28 -9.88
N LYS A 106 -11.87 0.24 -9.86
CA LYS A 106 -12.34 -1.15 -9.95
C LYS A 106 -13.16 -1.53 -8.72
N ASP A 107 -12.74 -1.11 -7.53
CA ASP A 107 -13.47 -1.37 -6.29
C ASP A 107 -14.86 -0.72 -6.28
N ASP A 108 -14.94 0.52 -6.73
CA ASP A 108 -16.20 1.25 -6.92
C ASP A 108 -17.09 0.57 -7.96
N TRP A 109 -16.53 0.20 -9.12
CA TRP A 109 -17.27 -0.48 -10.18
C TRP A 109 -17.86 -1.82 -9.71
N HIS A 110 -17.16 -2.52 -8.82
CA HIS A 110 -17.63 -3.74 -8.18
C HIS A 110 -18.57 -3.50 -6.98
N GLY A 111 -18.94 -2.24 -6.71
CA GLY A 111 -19.90 -1.86 -5.67
C GLY A 111 -19.43 -2.11 -4.25
N GLN A 112 -18.11 -2.22 -4.03
CA GLN A 112 -17.56 -2.44 -2.70
C GLN A 112 -17.62 -1.14 -1.88
N PRO A 113 -18.06 -1.18 -0.61
CA PRO A 113 -18.06 0.01 0.22
C PRO A 113 -16.62 0.41 0.60
N ALA A 114 -16.41 1.70 0.82
CA ALA A 114 -15.24 2.17 1.55
C ALA A 114 -15.32 1.75 3.02
N ASP A 115 -14.18 1.70 3.70
CA ASP A 115 -14.14 1.45 5.13
C ASP A 115 -14.66 2.70 5.87
N PRO A 116 -15.74 2.59 6.67
CA PRO A 116 -16.33 3.74 7.34
C PRO A 116 -15.47 4.31 8.49
N ARG A 117 -14.39 3.64 8.88
CA ARG A 117 -13.49 4.07 9.96
C ARG A 117 -12.47 5.12 9.52
N VAL A 118 -12.29 5.32 8.21
CA VAL A 118 -11.29 6.23 7.64
C VAL A 118 -11.92 7.25 6.69
N SER A 119 -11.20 8.33 6.42
CA SER A 119 -11.62 9.34 5.44
C SER A 119 -11.21 8.91 4.02
N ALA A 120 -12.08 9.14 3.04
CA ALA A 120 -11.74 8.96 1.62
C ALA A 120 -11.06 10.20 1.00
N ASN A 121 -11.00 11.32 1.73
CA ASN A 121 -10.39 12.56 1.25
C ASN A 121 -8.86 12.53 1.47
N PRO A 122 -8.03 12.57 0.42
CA PRO A 122 -6.57 12.47 0.55
C PRO A 122 -5.91 13.64 1.29
N ALA A 123 -6.61 14.76 1.50
CA ALA A 123 -6.14 15.88 2.30
C ALA A 123 -6.42 15.71 3.81
N ASP A 124 -7.26 14.76 4.20
CA ASP A 124 -7.66 14.51 5.58
C ASP A 124 -6.54 13.80 6.37
N PRO A 125 -6.21 14.23 7.61
CA PRO A 125 -5.27 13.50 8.47
C PRO A 125 -5.66 12.05 8.79
N HIS A 126 -6.92 11.68 8.64
CA HIS A 126 -7.46 10.32 8.81
C HIS A 126 -7.73 9.62 7.47
N PHE A 127 -7.17 10.14 6.37
CA PHE A 127 -7.25 9.48 5.07
C PHE A 127 -6.71 8.05 5.13
N SER A 128 -7.36 7.11 4.44
CA SER A 128 -6.73 5.86 4.04
C SER A 128 -7.41 5.29 2.80
N LEU A 129 -6.70 4.49 2.01
CA LEU A 129 -7.30 3.79 0.88
C LEU A 129 -8.24 2.71 1.39
N SER A 130 -9.33 2.43 0.68
CA SER A 130 -10.26 1.36 1.04
C SER A 130 -10.49 0.42 -0.12
N PHE A 131 -10.39 -0.88 0.13
CA PHE A 131 -10.68 -1.95 -0.83
C PHE A 131 -11.51 -3.05 -0.15
N GLY A 132 -12.61 -3.47 -0.76
CA GLY A 132 -13.44 -4.56 -0.21
C GLY A 132 -13.97 -4.32 1.21
N GLY A 133 -14.17 -3.05 1.60
CA GLY A 133 -14.65 -2.66 2.94
C GLY A 133 -13.58 -2.47 4.02
N GLU A 134 -12.29 -2.72 3.73
CA GLU A 134 -11.20 -2.54 4.68
C GLU A 134 -10.23 -1.44 4.23
N ALA A 135 -9.70 -0.68 5.19
CA ALA A 135 -8.70 0.36 4.97
C ALA A 135 -7.28 -0.20 4.85
N PHE A 136 -6.46 0.42 4.00
CA PHE A 136 -5.09 0.00 3.69
C PHE A 136 -4.09 1.15 3.69
N PHE A 137 -3.00 0.95 4.41
CA PHE A 137 -1.79 1.75 4.32
C PHE A 137 -0.83 1.14 3.29
N VAL A 138 -0.42 1.93 2.29
CA VAL A 138 0.45 1.45 1.21
C VAL A 138 1.88 1.92 1.42
N VAL A 139 2.82 1.00 1.26
CA VAL A 139 4.27 1.24 1.33
C VAL A 139 4.85 0.97 -0.05
N GLY A 140 5.26 2.03 -0.75
CA GLY A 140 6.04 1.94 -1.98
C GLY A 140 7.52 1.62 -1.70
N LEU A 141 8.09 0.72 -2.50
CA LEU A 141 9.51 0.36 -2.52
C LEU A 141 10.01 0.46 -3.96
N HIS A 142 11.22 0.98 -4.18
CA HIS A 142 11.84 0.98 -5.51
C HIS A 142 13.36 1.16 -5.43
N PRO A 143 14.12 0.77 -6.47
CA PRO A 143 15.59 0.72 -6.41
C PRO A 143 16.26 2.06 -6.12
N ARG A 144 15.61 3.16 -6.52
CA ARG A 144 16.11 4.53 -6.41
C ARG A 144 15.47 5.34 -5.27
N ALA A 145 14.81 4.68 -4.32
CA ALA A 145 14.27 5.38 -3.16
C ALA A 145 15.40 6.08 -2.40
N SER A 146 15.21 7.34 -2.00
CA SER A 146 16.18 8.08 -1.20
C SER A 146 16.48 7.35 0.11
N ARG A 147 15.45 6.76 0.72
CA ARG A 147 15.51 5.99 1.97
C ARG A 147 15.99 4.55 1.73
N PRO A 148 17.10 4.11 2.35
CA PRO A 148 17.60 2.74 2.21
C PRO A 148 16.57 1.66 2.58
N ALA A 149 15.76 1.88 3.62
CA ALA A 149 14.69 0.97 4.03
C ALA A 149 13.59 0.77 2.95
N ARG A 150 13.55 1.63 1.93
CA ARG A 150 12.61 1.57 0.80
C ARG A 150 13.27 1.07 -0.49
N ARG A 151 14.57 0.73 -0.48
CA ARG A 151 15.33 0.27 -1.65
C ARG A 151 15.26 -1.23 -1.84
N PHE A 152 14.16 -1.70 -2.42
CA PHE A 152 14.10 -3.05 -2.98
C PHE A 152 14.55 -3.03 -4.46
N GLU A 153 15.15 -4.11 -4.95
CA GLU A 153 15.72 -4.21 -6.31
C GLU A 153 14.69 -4.09 -7.45
N ARG A 154 13.39 -4.05 -7.12
CA ARG A 154 12.30 -3.82 -8.05
C ARG A 154 11.23 -2.90 -7.45
N PRO A 155 10.43 -2.21 -8.29
CA PRO A 155 9.25 -1.51 -7.82
C PRO A 155 8.28 -2.49 -7.12
N ALA A 156 7.77 -2.10 -5.96
CA ALA A 156 6.77 -2.87 -5.24
C ALA A 156 5.81 -1.96 -4.44
N LEU A 157 4.57 -2.42 -4.31
CA LEU A 157 3.53 -1.82 -3.48
C LEU A 157 3.13 -2.82 -2.40
N ILE A 158 3.34 -2.46 -1.14
CA ILE A 158 2.96 -3.30 0.00
C ILE A 158 1.72 -2.72 0.65
N PHE A 159 0.60 -3.42 0.53
CA PHE A 159 -0.68 -3.08 1.13
C PHE A 159 -0.76 -3.71 2.52
N ASN A 160 -0.91 -2.88 3.54
CA ASN A 160 -1.05 -3.31 4.94
C ASN A 160 -2.42 -2.88 5.44
N LEU A 161 -3.18 -3.77 6.07
CA LEU A 161 -4.48 -3.38 6.64
C LEU A 161 -4.28 -2.34 7.74
N HIS A 162 -5.03 -1.23 7.66
CA HIS A 162 -4.94 -0.09 8.55
C HIS A 162 -5.28 -0.48 10.01
N ASP A 163 -6.33 -1.29 10.19
CA ASP A 163 -6.83 -1.70 11.51
C ASP A 163 -5.76 -2.44 12.35
N GLN A 164 -4.80 -3.10 11.71
CA GLN A 164 -3.69 -3.74 12.42
C GLN A 164 -2.82 -2.73 13.18
N PHE A 165 -2.66 -1.52 12.65
CA PHE A 165 -1.95 -0.45 13.35
C PHE A 165 -2.76 0.07 14.54
N GLU A 166 -4.09 0.18 14.40
CA GLU A 166 -4.99 0.55 15.49
C GLU A 166 -4.99 -0.49 16.61
N GLN A 167 -5.11 -1.78 16.29
CA GLN A 167 -5.00 -2.86 17.28
C GLN A 167 -3.66 -2.86 18.04
N LEU A 168 -2.56 -2.59 17.33
CA LEU A 168 -1.24 -2.45 17.96
C LEU A 168 -1.18 -1.22 18.89
N ARG A 169 -1.90 -0.13 18.56
CA ARG A 169 -1.99 1.07 19.42
C ARG A 169 -2.82 0.80 20.66
N THR A 170 -4.00 0.21 20.51
CA THR A 170 -4.90 -0.13 21.63
C THR A 170 -4.25 -1.11 22.62
N SER A 171 -3.42 -2.04 22.12
CA SER A 171 -2.67 -2.97 22.98
C SER A 171 -1.41 -2.36 23.62
N GLY A 172 -1.06 -1.11 23.33
CA GLY A 172 0.14 -0.43 23.83
C GLY A 172 1.46 -0.95 23.25
N VAL A 173 1.42 -1.87 22.29
CA VAL A 173 2.62 -2.46 21.66
C VAL A 173 3.21 -1.54 20.59
N TYR A 174 2.39 -0.69 19.98
CA TYR A 174 2.76 0.17 18.87
C TYR A 174 3.96 1.07 19.16
N ASP A 175 3.99 1.75 20.31
CA ASP A 175 5.08 2.68 20.63
C ASP A 175 6.43 1.97 20.76
N LYS A 176 6.44 0.78 21.36
CA LYS A 176 7.65 -0.06 21.45
C LYS A 176 8.12 -0.51 20.07
N LEU A 177 7.19 -0.94 19.22
CA LEU A 177 7.47 -1.33 17.84
C LEU A 177 8.04 -0.14 17.05
N ARG A 178 7.38 1.01 17.11
CA ARG A 178 7.76 2.25 16.43
C ARG A 178 9.15 2.72 16.87
N ASN A 179 9.43 2.75 18.17
CA ASN A 179 10.75 3.16 18.67
C ASN A 179 11.85 2.22 18.17
N THR A 180 11.57 0.92 18.08
CA THR A 180 12.50 -0.06 17.52
C THR A 180 12.75 0.18 16.03
N ILE A 181 11.69 0.48 15.25
CA ILE A 181 11.79 0.79 13.82
C ILE A 181 12.61 2.07 13.62
N ILE A 182 12.33 3.12 14.39
CA ILE A 182 13.05 4.40 14.30
C ILE A 182 14.54 4.21 14.62
N ALA A 183 14.88 3.47 15.68
CA ALA A 183 16.28 3.23 16.05
C ALA A 183 17.04 2.52 14.91
N ARG A 184 16.45 1.48 14.32
CA ARG A 184 17.05 0.75 13.19
C ARG A 184 17.10 1.57 11.91
N ASP A 185 16.10 2.43 11.67
CA ASP A 185 16.10 3.33 10.52
C ASP A 185 17.16 4.42 10.64
N ILE A 186 17.41 4.95 11.86
CA ILE A 186 18.53 5.86 12.11
C ILE A 186 19.86 5.15 11.88
N GLU A 187 20.01 3.91 12.35
CA GLU A 187 21.23 3.11 12.13
C GLU A 187 21.48 2.88 10.64
N LEU A 188 20.44 2.64 9.86
CA LEU A 188 20.54 2.36 8.43
C LEU A 188 20.69 3.63 7.56
N ALA A 189 19.94 4.68 7.86
CA ALA A 189 19.79 5.87 7.02
C ALA A 189 20.49 7.13 7.59
N GLY A 190 21.05 7.03 8.79
CA GLY A 190 21.71 8.13 9.51
C GLY A 190 20.76 9.16 10.13
N ASN A 191 19.46 9.11 9.84
CA ASN A 191 18.44 9.99 10.42
C ASN A 191 17.07 9.32 10.42
N ALA A 192 16.20 9.71 11.35
CA ALA A 192 14.85 9.15 11.45
C ALA A 192 14.00 9.55 10.24
N ASN A 193 13.24 8.60 9.69
CA ASN A 193 12.25 8.88 8.67
C ASN A 193 11.20 9.90 9.17
N PRO A 194 11.12 11.12 8.58
CA PRO A 194 10.12 12.13 8.93
C PRO A 194 8.69 11.63 8.75
N MET A 195 8.50 10.65 7.86
CA MET A 195 7.22 10.04 7.55
C MET A 195 6.74 9.08 8.64
N LEU A 196 7.57 8.72 9.63
CA LEU A 196 7.13 8.02 10.84
C LEU A 196 6.52 8.98 11.89
N ALA A 197 6.03 10.15 11.45
CA ALA A 197 5.32 11.12 12.29
C ALA A 197 4.15 10.47 13.04
N ARG A 198 3.72 11.09 14.15
CA ARG A 198 2.58 10.59 14.92
C ARG A 198 1.33 10.58 14.03
N HIS A 199 0.60 9.48 14.08
CA HIS A 199 -0.68 9.28 13.39
C HIS A 199 -1.64 10.45 13.65
N GLY A 200 -2.43 10.82 12.64
CA GLY A 200 -3.49 11.85 12.75
C GLY A 200 -3.02 13.31 12.69
N THR A 201 -1.73 13.57 12.39
CA THR A 201 -1.21 14.95 12.26
C THR A 201 -1.12 15.45 10.82
N ILE A 202 -0.81 14.55 9.89
CA ILE A 202 -0.79 14.79 8.44
C ILE A 202 -1.39 13.58 7.73
N SER A 203 -2.01 13.80 6.57
CA SER A 203 -2.51 12.72 5.73
C SER A 203 -1.41 11.70 5.42
N GLU A 204 -1.72 10.41 5.57
CA GLU A 204 -0.81 9.33 5.21
C GLU A 204 -0.54 9.22 3.71
N ALA A 205 -1.34 9.87 2.85
CA ALA A 205 -1.10 9.92 1.41
C ALA A 205 0.33 10.38 1.09
N ARG A 206 0.84 11.37 1.83
CA ARG A 206 2.21 11.89 1.68
C ARG A 206 3.29 10.81 1.87
N GLN A 207 2.98 9.72 2.55
CA GLN A 207 3.94 8.69 2.98
C GLN A 207 3.98 7.46 2.06
N TYR A 208 3.02 7.30 1.17
CA TYR A 208 2.87 6.07 0.42
C TYR A 208 4.06 5.80 -0.52
N SER A 209 4.47 6.79 -1.31
CA SER A 209 5.62 6.68 -2.23
C SER A 209 6.96 6.55 -1.50
N GLY A 210 7.06 7.10 -0.29
CA GLY A 210 8.31 7.22 0.46
C GLY A 210 9.21 8.36 -0.01
N ARG A 211 8.78 9.14 -1.01
CA ARG A 211 9.46 10.36 -1.47
C ARG A 211 9.28 11.47 -0.43
N ALA A 212 10.32 12.27 -0.22
CA ALA A 212 10.18 13.50 0.56
C ALA A 212 9.40 14.54 -0.26
N VAL A 213 8.33 15.09 0.32
CA VAL A 213 7.48 16.07 -0.32
C VAL A 213 7.34 17.32 0.54
N ASP A 214 7.21 18.47 -0.09
CA ASP A 214 7.10 19.76 0.58
C ASP A 214 5.68 20.01 1.13
N ALA A 215 5.52 21.07 1.91
CA ALA A 215 4.26 21.37 2.60
C ALA A 215 3.10 21.69 1.65
N ASP A 216 3.40 22.20 0.46
CA ASP A 216 2.47 22.53 -0.62
C ASP A 216 2.13 21.34 -1.52
N TRP A 217 2.71 20.15 -1.27
CA TRP A 217 2.37 18.95 -2.02
C TRP A 217 0.89 18.59 -1.88
N VAL A 218 0.26 18.33 -3.02
CA VAL A 218 -1.13 17.90 -3.16
C VAL A 218 -1.15 16.48 -3.73
N CYS A 219 -1.96 15.62 -3.11
CA CYS A 219 -2.15 14.26 -3.60
C CYS A 219 -2.87 14.28 -4.97
N PRO A 220 -2.36 13.57 -6.00
CA PRO A 220 -3.01 13.52 -7.31
C PRO A 220 -4.23 12.59 -7.36
N PHE A 221 -4.51 11.86 -6.28
CA PHE A 221 -5.59 10.89 -6.19
C PHE A 221 -6.97 11.57 -6.21
N ALA A 222 -7.79 11.28 -7.22
CA ALA A 222 -9.16 11.82 -7.30
C ALA A 222 -10.13 11.14 -6.32
N GLY A 223 -9.79 9.96 -5.81
CA GLY A 223 -10.63 9.21 -4.89
C GLY A 223 -11.63 8.29 -5.59
N ARG A 224 -12.68 7.94 -4.85
CA ARG A 224 -13.77 7.13 -5.38
C ARG A 224 -14.64 7.95 -6.32
N SER A 225 -15.11 7.32 -7.39
CA SER A 225 -16.06 7.97 -8.30
C SER A 225 -17.39 8.18 -7.57
N ASP A 226 -17.95 9.38 -7.65
CA ASP A 226 -19.27 9.66 -7.07
C ASP A 226 -20.31 8.71 -7.71
N PRO A 227 -21.02 7.88 -6.93
CA PRO A 227 -22.01 6.96 -7.47
C PRO A 227 -23.13 7.66 -8.24
N ASP A 228 -23.39 8.96 -8.03
CA ASP A 228 -24.36 9.71 -8.84
C ASP A 228 -23.79 10.24 -10.17
N ALA A 229 -22.47 10.41 -10.29
CA ALA A 229 -21.83 10.86 -11.54
C ALA A 229 -21.82 9.77 -12.64
N SER A 230 -21.88 8.49 -12.25
CA SER A 230 -21.79 7.34 -13.15
C SER A 230 -23.16 6.81 -13.63
N ARG A 231 -24.28 7.39 -13.16
CA ARG A 231 -25.63 6.88 -13.44
C ARG A 231 -26.21 7.19 -14.82
N ASN A 232 -25.51 7.92 -15.69
CA ASN A 232 -26.07 8.17 -17.03
C ASN A 232 -25.03 8.28 -18.18
N PRO A 233 -24.37 7.17 -18.56
CA PRO A 233 -23.52 7.13 -19.75
C PRO A 233 -24.32 7.18 -21.08
N LEU A 234 -25.65 7.19 -21.04
CA LEU A 234 -26.53 7.19 -22.22
C LEU A 234 -27.43 8.43 -22.35
N ALA A 235 -27.27 9.45 -21.49
CA ALA A 235 -28.07 10.68 -21.52
C ALA A 235 -27.92 11.52 -22.81
N GLY A 236 -26.92 11.21 -23.63
CA GLY A 236 -26.55 12.00 -24.81
C GLY A 236 -27.05 11.47 -26.16
N ARG A 237 -27.99 10.51 -26.19
CA ARG A 237 -28.65 10.09 -27.44
C ARG A 237 -30.17 10.15 -27.29
N GLY A 238 -30.68 11.36 -27.20
CA GLY A 238 -32.10 11.68 -27.38
C GLY A 238 -32.23 12.71 -28.49
N ASP A 239 -32.86 12.24 -29.57
CA ASP A 239 -33.48 12.92 -30.73
C ASP A 239 -32.62 13.76 -31.70
#